data_AF-G4ZTZ7-F1
#
_entry.id   AF-G4ZTZ7-F1
#
_cell.length_a   1.000
_cell.length_b   1.000
_cell.length_c   1.000
_cell.angle_alpha   90.00
_cell.angle_beta   90.00
_cell.angle_gamma   90.00
#
_symmetry.space_group_name_H-M   'P 1'
#
loop_
_entity.id
_entity.type
_entity.pdbx_description
1 polymer ?
#
loop_
_entity_poly.entity_id
_entity_poly.type
_entity_poly.pdbx_seq_one_letter_code
_entity_poly.pdbx_strand_id
1 'polypeptide(L)'
;MGTWNYMLKIKLTDLHPIFRELDLMANPQIRLRFRVNQGTSVVAVDASKGMSLTSTTLSSGNTVVNALEPTIDGTYMPFTTARLYVPFVHLENPQAIISKPVKKVRYNDCYAQWFYQRASIGKSSTQLNAAFDLQLSSSVKNAKYVVLLPFAEQTNNFASATVQRFQSPFDSSPYTLQPGSSIRNFNVRIGSTQVFNISHDYDFHHFTNEIAKISAINGDLIPELVNGLLDYQTWSLTNRMLIADVSRLTERDVPQAIQIQGTNAGCQGVNMLILVISEQELTFDRLTGEVLDFTTA
;
A
#
# COMPACT_ATOMS: atom_id res chain seq x y z
N MET A 1 -21.01 -20.11 23.38
CA MET A 1 -20.17 -19.30 22.47
C MET A 1 -21.06 -18.80 21.35
N GLY A 2 -21.16 -17.48 21.15
CA GLY A 2 -21.87 -16.89 20.02
C GLY A 2 -20.88 -16.62 18.88
N THR A 3 -21.25 -16.99 17.66
CA THR A 3 -20.49 -16.66 16.45
C THR A 3 -21.08 -15.41 15.83
N TRP A 4 -20.27 -14.35 15.70
CA TRP A 4 -20.68 -13.11 15.05
C TRP A 4 -20.05 -13.05 13.66
N ASN A 5 -20.88 -13.06 12.63
CA ASN A 5 -20.43 -12.94 11.24
C ASN A 5 -20.61 -11.49 10.79
N TYR A 6 -19.54 -10.86 10.32
CA TYR A 6 -19.58 -9.51 9.74
C TYR A 6 -19.50 -9.61 8.22
N MET A 7 -20.44 -8.96 7.53
CA MET A 7 -20.39 -8.82 6.06
C MET A 7 -19.63 -7.55 5.72
N LEU A 8 -18.45 -7.68 5.13
CA LEU A 8 -17.68 -6.56 4.60
C LEU A 8 -18.06 -6.31 3.14
N LYS A 9 -18.54 -5.10 2.84
CA LYS A 9 -18.76 -4.63 1.47
C LYS A 9 -17.63 -3.68 1.11
N ILE A 10 -16.78 -4.07 0.17
CA ILE A 10 -15.70 -3.23 -0.35
C ILE A 10 -16.08 -2.79 -1.76
N LYS A 11 -16.00 -1.49 -2.04
CA LYS A 11 -16.20 -1.01 -3.42
C LYS A 11 -14.97 -1.40 -4.23
N LEU A 12 -15.16 -1.79 -5.49
CA LEU A 12 -14.03 -2.13 -6.38
C LEU A 12 -13.07 -0.95 -6.53
N THR A 13 -13.58 0.29 -6.57
CA THR A 13 -12.77 1.52 -6.60
C THR A 13 -11.84 1.68 -5.40
N ASP A 14 -12.16 1.07 -4.27
CA ASP A 14 -11.37 1.13 -3.05
C ASP A 14 -10.27 0.04 -3.04
N LEU A 15 -10.42 -0.99 -3.87
CA LEU A 15 -9.44 -2.07 -4.01
C LEU A 15 -8.30 -1.70 -4.95
N HIS A 16 -8.62 -1.03 -6.07
CA HIS A 16 -7.60 -0.63 -7.03
C HIS A 16 -8.07 0.55 -7.90
N PRO A 17 -7.21 1.56 -8.18
CA PRO A 17 -7.58 2.72 -8.99
C PRO A 17 -8.11 2.38 -10.38
N ILE A 18 -7.65 1.28 -10.98
CA ILE A 18 -8.12 0.80 -12.31
C ILE A 18 -9.65 0.73 -12.42
N PHE A 19 -10.35 0.39 -11.34
CA PHE A 19 -11.81 0.24 -11.36
C PHE A 19 -12.57 1.57 -11.46
N ARG A 20 -11.89 2.70 -11.22
CA ARG A 20 -12.45 4.03 -11.51
C ARG A 20 -12.39 4.34 -13.01
N GLU A 21 -11.44 3.74 -13.71
CA GLU A 21 -11.14 4.05 -15.12
C GLU A 21 -11.75 3.08 -16.12
N LEU A 22 -12.10 1.87 -15.68
CA LEU A 22 -12.78 0.88 -16.50
C LEU A 22 -14.20 1.36 -16.83
N ASP A 23 -14.47 1.48 -18.13
CA ASP A 23 -15.82 1.72 -18.64
C ASP A 23 -16.65 0.42 -18.57
N LEU A 24 -17.97 0.56 -18.72
CA LEU A 24 -18.81 -0.60 -19.02
C LEU A 24 -18.43 -1.15 -20.40
N MET A 25 -17.99 -2.40 -20.44
CA MET A 25 -17.59 -3.11 -21.67
C MET A 25 -18.53 -4.28 -21.92
N ALA A 26 -18.75 -4.64 -23.19
CA ALA A 26 -19.42 -5.91 -23.47
C ALA A 26 -18.44 -7.07 -23.23
N ASN A 27 -18.89 -8.09 -22.50
CA ASN A 27 -18.13 -9.32 -22.24
C ASN A 27 -16.70 -9.14 -21.65
N PRO A 28 -16.53 -8.44 -20.52
CA PRO A 28 -15.21 -8.25 -19.93
C PRO A 28 -14.61 -9.58 -19.44
N GLN A 29 -13.47 -9.99 -19.99
CA GLN A 29 -12.72 -11.18 -19.53
C GLN A 29 -11.73 -10.81 -18.41
N ILE A 30 -12.22 -10.21 -17.34
CA ILE A 30 -11.37 -9.76 -16.22
C ILE A 30 -11.33 -10.83 -15.13
N ARG A 31 -10.12 -11.26 -14.76
CA ARG A 31 -9.90 -12.19 -13.65
C ARG A 31 -9.43 -11.43 -12.40
N LEU A 32 -10.31 -11.34 -11.40
CA LEU A 32 -9.94 -10.82 -10.09
C LEU A 32 -9.38 -11.95 -9.22
N ARG A 33 -8.16 -11.79 -8.74
CA ARG A 33 -7.56 -12.68 -7.73
C ARG A 33 -7.37 -11.90 -6.43
N PHE A 34 -8.06 -12.33 -5.38
CA PHE A 34 -7.88 -11.79 -4.04
C PHE A 34 -7.11 -12.80 -3.20
N ARG A 35 -6.01 -12.35 -2.60
CA ARG A 35 -5.34 -13.09 -1.53
C ARG A 35 -5.75 -12.43 -0.22
N VAL A 36 -6.52 -13.16 0.58
CA VAL A 36 -6.97 -12.69 1.88
C VAL A 36 -6.11 -13.36 2.94
N ASN A 37 -5.50 -12.56 3.82
CA ASN A 37 -4.87 -13.11 5.02
C ASN A 37 -5.99 -13.49 6.00
N GLN A 38 -6.02 -14.75 6.43
CA GLN A 38 -6.95 -15.19 7.45
C GLN A 38 -6.26 -15.22 8.80
N GLY A 39 -6.91 -14.70 9.84
CA GLY A 39 -6.42 -14.74 11.22
C GLY A 39 -7.49 -15.25 12.19
N THR A 40 -7.08 -16.00 13.20
CA THR A 40 -7.89 -16.24 14.41
C THR A 40 -7.32 -15.42 15.56
N SER A 41 -8.18 -14.91 16.43
CA SER A 41 -7.78 -14.22 17.67
C SER A 41 -8.64 -14.78 18.79
N VAL A 42 -8.03 -15.52 19.71
CA VAL A 42 -8.75 -16.13 20.84
C VAL A 42 -8.58 -15.25 22.07
N VAL A 43 -9.68 -14.71 22.60
CA VAL A 43 -9.69 -13.95 23.85
C VAL A 43 -10.19 -14.85 24.97
N ALA A 44 -9.34 -15.15 25.94
CA ALA A 44 -9.74 -15.80 27.18
C ALA A 44 -10.16 -14.74 28.20
N VAL A 45 -11.31 -14.96 28.85
CA VAL A 45 -11.78 -14.15 29.97
C VAL A 45 -11.47 -14.91 31.25
N ASP A 46 -10.44 -14.47 31.97
CA ASP A 46 -10.11 -14.97 33.30
C ASP A 46 -10.84 -14.09 34.32
N ALA A 47 -11.60 -14.71 35.23
CA ALA A 47 -12.38 -14.03 36.26
C ALA A 47 -11.52 -13.15 37.19
N SER A 48 -10.19 -13.37 37.20
CA SER A 48 -9.21 -12.65 38.02
C SER A 48 -8.38 -11.61 37.26
N LYS A 49 -8.33 -11.65 35.91
CA LYS A 49 -7.37 -10.86 35.11
C LYS A 49 -7.97 -10.03 33.98
N GLY A 50 -9.29 -10.04 33.81
CA GLY A 50 -9.93 -9.37 32.67
C GLY A 50 -9.72 -10.14 31.37
N MET A 51 -9.95 -9.48 30.23
CA MET A 51 -9.82 -10.08 28.90
C MET A 51 -8.34 -10.17 28.49
N SER A 52 -7.86 -11.36 28.11
CA SER A 52 -6.48 -11.59 27.64
C SER A 52 -6.46 -12.34 26.30
N LEU A 53 -5.61 -11.90 25.36
CA LEU A 53 -5.44 -12.55 24.05
C LEU A 53 -4.53 -13.78 24.21
N THR A 54 -5.06 -14.97 23.92
CA THR A 54 -4.39 -16.25 24.18
C THR A 54 -3.61 -16.76 22.97
N SER A 55 -4.09 -16.52 21.75
CA SER A 55 -3.37 -16.88 20.53
C SER A 55 -3.85 -16.07 19.34
N THR A 56 -2.92 -15.78 18.43
CA THR A 56 -3.23 -15.31 17.07
C THR A 56 -2.55 -16.22 16.06
N THR A 57 -3.31 -16.87 15.19
CA THR A 57 -2.76 -17.66 14.09
C THR A 57 -3.22 -17.01 12.79
N LEU A 58 -2.27 -16.43 12.04
CA LEU A 58 -2.50 -15.84 10.73
C LEU A 58 -1.91 -16.74 9.65
N SER A 59 -2.75 -17.33 8.80
CA SER A 59 -2.33 -18.07 7.61
C SER A 59 -2.47 -17.17 6.39
N SER A 60 -1.35 -16.80 5.78
CA SER A 60 -1.29 -16.11 4.49
C SER A 60 -1.25 -17.14 3.35
N GLY A 61 -1.97 -16.89 2.26
CA GLY A 61 -1.86 -17.69 1.03
C GLY A 61 -3.16 -18.28 0.48
N ASN A 62 -4.27 -18.15 1.20
CA ASN A 62 -5.56 -18.62 0.70
C ASN A 62 -6.07 -17.66 -0.38
N THR A 63 -6.21 -18.19 -1.59
CA THR A 63 -6.71 -17.44 -2.74
C THR A 63 -8.21 -17.63 -2.76
N VAL A 64 -8.99 -16.54 -2.79
CA VAL A 64 -10.41 -16.65 -3.12
C VAL A 64 -10.48 -16.86 -4.62
N VAL A 65 -10.58 -18.12 -5.04
CA VAL A 65 -10.66 -18.50 -6.46
C VAL A 65 -12.13 -18.61 -6.84
N ASN A 66 -12.56 -17.90 -7.88
CA ASN A 66 -13.86 -18.08 -8.50
C ASN A 66 -13.83 -19.29 -9.47
N ALA A 67 -13.60 -20.51 -8.97
CA ALA A 67 -13.56 -21.71 -9.79
C ALA A 67 -14.26 -22.91 -9.13
N LEU A 68 -15.10 -23.58 -9.92
CA LEU A 68 -15.98 -24.71 -9.60
C LEU A 68 -15.26 -26.06 -9.33
N GLU A 69 -14.08 -26.06 -8.72
CA GLU A 69 -13.38 -27.33 -8.41
C GLU A 69 -13.35 -27.57 -6.89
N PRO A 70 -13.90 -28.70 -6.40
CA PRO A 70 -13.82 -29.07 -5.01
C PRO A 70 -12.46 -29.73 -4.78
N THR A 71 -11.73 -29.30 -3.76
CA THR A 71 -11.23 -30.14 -2.65
C THR A 71 -10.26 -29.30 -1.82
N ILE A 72 -10.50 -29.20 -0.52
CA ILE A 72 -9.59 -29.52 0.60
C ILE A 72 -9.99 -28.74 1.87
N ASP A 73 -9.98 -29.51 2.95
CA ASP A 73 -10.25 -29.22 4.35
C ASP A 73 -9.63 -27.94 4.94
N GLY A 74 -10.35 -27.40 5.93
CA GLY A 74 -9.71 -26.77 7.11
C GLY A 74 -9.64 -25.25 7.17
N THR A 75 -10.39 -24.49 6.35
CA THR A 75 -10.24 -23.03 6.27
C THR A 75 -11.52 -22.30 6.64
N TYR A 76 -11.54 -21.66 7.83
CA TYR A 76 -12.66 -20.84 8.35
C TYR A 76 -12.86 -19.50 7.61
N MET A 77 -13.04 -19.55 6.29
CA MET A 77 -13.93 -18.63 5.58
C MET A 77 -15.15 -19.47 5.22
N PRO A 78 -16.32 -19.33 5.90
CA PRO A 78 -17.48 -20.16 5.61
C PRO A 78 -18.00 -19.98 4.18
N PHE A 79 -17.45 -19.01 3.44
CA PHE A 79 -17.75 -18.74 2.04
C PHE A 79 -16.46 -18.89 1.23
N THR A 80 -16.36 -19.98 0.48
CA THR A 80 -15.37 -20.17 -0.59
C THR A 80 -15.77 -19.44 -1.88
N THR A 81 -16.93 -18.77 -1.88
CA THR A 81 -17.53 -18.14 -3.05
C THR A 81 -17.70 -16.63 -2.83
N ALA A 82 -17.21 -15.82 -3.77
CA ALA A 82 -17.57 -14.41 -3.88
C ALA A 82 -18.59 -14.23 -5.02
N ARG A 83 -19.67 -13.47 -4.79
CA ARG A 83 -20.63 -13.11 -5.84
C ARG A 83 -20.34 -11.69 -6.32
N LEU A 84 -19.97 -11.55 -7.59
CA LEU A 84 -19.90 -10.25 -8.26
C LEU A 84 -21.29 -9.90 -8.79
N TYR A 85 -21.93 -8.89 -8.21
CA TYR A 85 -23.19 -8.35 -8.73
C TYR A 85 -22.85 -7.28 -9.78
N VAL A 86 -23.01 -7.63 -11.06
CA VAL A 86 -22.89 -6.67 -12.16
C VAL A 86 -24.31 -6.24 -12.56
N PRO A 87 -24.69 -4.96 -12.37
CA PRO A 87 -25.99 -4.49 -12.84
C PRO A 87 -26.04 -4.53 -14.37
N PHE A 88 -27.15 -5.05 -14.91
CA PHE A 88 -27.46 -4.88 -16.33
C PHE A 88 -27.96 -3.45 -16.53
N VAL A 89 -27.24 -2.66 -17.31
CA VAL A 89 -27.56 -1.26 -17.59
C VAL A 89 -27.79 -1.07 -19.09
N HIS A 90 -28.91 -0.44 -19.44
CA HIS A 90 -29.16 0.03 -20.79
C HIS A 90 -28.48 1.39 -20.99
N LEU A 91 -27.63 1.48 -22.01
CA LEU A 91 -26.96 2.72 -22.37
C LEU A 91 -27.94 3.66 -23.08
N GLU A 92 -28.08 4.88 -22.58
CA GLU A 92 -28.93 5.92 -23.18
C GLU A 92 -28.41 6.38 -24.55
N ASN A 93 -27.09 6.42 -24.75
CA ASN A 93 -26.46 6.79 -26.03
C ASN A 93 -25.27 5.87 -26.39
N PRO A 94 -25.49 4.75 -27.10
CA PRO A 94 -24.43 3.82 -27.47
C PRO A 94 -23.48 4.36 -28.56
N GLN A 95 -23.87 5.41 -29.31
CA GLN A 95 -23.11 5.90 -30.47
C GLN A 95 -21.73 6.49 -30.09
N ALA A 96 -21.61 7.04 -28.87
CA ALA A 96 -20.34 7.58 -28.37
C ALA A 96 -19.27 6.49 -28.10
N ILE A 97 -19.71 5.27 -27.78
CA ILE A 97 -18.81 4.12 -27.58
C ILE A 97 -18.45 3.50 -28.93
N ILE A 98 -19.44 3.37 -29.83
CA ILE A 98 -19.25 2.82 -31.19
C ILE A 98 -18.29 3.69 -32.02
N SER A 99 -18.39 5.01 -31.91
CA SER A 99 -17.54 5.93 -32.67
C SER A 99 -16.08 6.00 -32.19
N LYS A 100 -15.80 5.61 -30.94
CA LYS A 100 -14.45 5.58 -30.35
C LYS A 100 -14.28 4.32 -29.50
N PRO A 101 -14.18 3.14 -30.11
CA PRO A 101 -14.22 1.88 -29.36
C PRO A 101 -13.00 1.72 -28.45
N VAL A 102 -11.83 2.20 -28.88
CA VAL A 102 -10.58 2.08 -28.11
C VAL A 102 -10.47 3.18 -27.06
N LYS A 103 -10.31 2.79 -25.80
CA LYS A 103 -9.97 3.69 -24.69
C LYS A 103 -8.59 3.35 -24.15
N LYS A 104 -7.78 4.39 -23.97
CA LYS A 104 -6.49 4.34 -23.30
C LYS A 104 -6.60 5.01 -21.94
N VAL A 105 -6.18 4.30 -20.91
CA VAL A 105 -6.28 4.68 -19.51
C VAL A 105 -4.89 4.71 -18.92
N ARG A 106 -4.64 5.68 -18.04
CA ARG A 106 -3.46 5.72 -17.18
C ARG A 106 -3.89 5.65 -15.73
N TYR A 107 -3.18 4.85 -14.95
CA TYR A 107 -3.43 4.72 -13.52
C TYR A 107 -2.14 4.49 -12.76
N ASN A 108 -2.13 4.84 -11.49
CA ASN A 108 -1.01 4.56 -10.60
C ASN A 108 -1.18 3.17 -9.97
N ASP A 109 -0.19 2.32 -10.16
CA ASP A 109 -0.07 1.02 -9.50
C ASP A 109 0.99 1.10 -8.38
N CYS A 110 0.90 0.19 -7.42
CA CYS A 110 1.72 0.19 -6.22
C CYS A 110 2.46 -1.13 -6.04
N TYR A 111 3.78 -1.09 -6.12
CA TYR A 111 4.64 -2.16 -5.64
C TYR A 111 4.97 -1.94 -4.17
N ALA A 112 4.83 -2.98 -3.35
CA ALA A 112 5.05 -2.91 -1.90
C ALA A 112 6.07 -3.95 -1.45
N GLN A 113 7.06 -3.52 -0.66
CA GLN A 113 8.07 -4.41 -0.07
C GLN A 113 8.30 -4.10 1.41
N TRP A 114 8.29 -5.15 2.22
CA TRP A 114 8.50 -5.05 3.66
C TRP A 114 9.95 -5.39 4.05
N PHE A 115 10.53 -4.60 4.94
CA PHE A 115 11.87 -4.77 5.49
C PHE A 115 11.82 -4.93 7.01
N TYR A 116 12.36 -6.06 7.49
CA TYR A 116 12.45 -6.39 8.91
C TYR A 116 13.79 -5.96 9.49
N GLN A 117 13.76 -5.30 10.64
CA GLN A 117 14.93 -5.11 11.52
C GLN A 117 16.13 -4.47 10.81
N ARG A 118 15.86 -3.58 9.83
CA ARG A 118 16.91 -2.92 9.04
C ARG A 118 17.39 -1.62 9.66
N ALA A 119 16.58 -1.00 10.52
CA ALA A 119 16.94 0.22 11.22
C ALA A 119 16.73 0.00 12.73
N SER A 120 17.68 -0.72 13.36
CA SER A 120 17.65 -1.11 14.77
C SER A 120 16.65 -2.21 15.16
N ILE A 121 16.85 -2.82 16.34
CA ILE A 121 16.00 -3.89 16.90
C ILE A 121 15.55 -3.52 18.32
N GLY A 122 14.29 -3.73 18.65
CA GLY A 122 13.73 -3.50 19.96
C GLY A 122 13.80 -2.05 20.43
N LYS A 123 13.59 -1.83 21.73
CA LYS A 123 13.77 -0.53 22.38
C LYS A 123 14.97 -0.61 23.30
N SER A 124 16.02 0.16 23.01
CA SER A 124 17.20 0.24 23.87
C SER A 124 17.68 1.68 23.97
N SER A 125 17.92 2.15 25.20
CA SER A 125 18.44 3.50 25.47
C SER A 125 19.85 3.74 24.92
N THR A 126 20.59 2.67 24.61
CA THR A 126 21.94 2.74 24.04
C THR A 126 21.96 2.71 22.52
N GLN A 127 20.83 2.37 21.90
CA GLN A 127 20.73 2.18 20.46
C GLN A 127 20.18 3.46 19.84
N LEU A 128 21.04 4.38 19.42
CA LEU A 128 20.64 5.59 18.71
C LEU A 128 21.36 5.65 17.37
N ASN A 129 20.72 6.28 16.38
CA ASN A 129 21.35 6.62 15.10
C ASN A 129 21.76 5.40 14.26
N ALA A 130 20.89 4.39 14.19
CA ALA A 130 21.15 3.24 13.33
C ALA A 130 20.89 3.58 11.86
N ALA A 131 21.95 3.52 11.06
CA ALA A 131 21.87 3.66 9.63
C ALA A 131 21.17 2.47 8.99
N PHE A 132 20.49 2.70 7.88
CA PHE A 132 19.90 1.66 7.04
C PHE A 132 20.11 1.99 5.56
N ASP A 133 20.25 0.93 4.77
CA ASP A 133 20.30 0.96 3.31
C ASP A 133 19.46 -0.21 2.79
N LEU A 134 18.37 0.11 2.08
CA LEU A 134 17.35 -0.81 1.63
C LEU A 134 17.36 -0.87 0.10
N GLN A 135 17.81 -1.99 -0.45
CA GLN A 135 17.65 -2.30 -1.87
C GLN A 135 16.32 -3.02 -2.08
N LEU A 136 15.47 -2.49 -2.96
CA LEU A 136 14.27 -3.21 -3.41
C LEU A 136 14.67 -4.44 -4.24
N SER A 137 13.92 -5.52 -4.08
CA SER A 137 14.16 -6.80 -4.76
C SER A 137 13.75 -6.77 -6.23
N SER A 138 12.75 -5.96 -6.59
CA SER A 138 12.34 -5.75 -7.97
C SER A 138 12.84 -4.41 -8.49
N SER A 139 13.27 -4.40 -9.75
CA SER A 139 13.33 -3.17 -10.52
C SER A 139 11.92 -2.76 -10.94
N VAL A 140 11.62 -1.47 -10.89
CA VAL A 140 10.32 -0.92 -11.25
C VAL A 140 10.52 0.04 -12.42
N LYS A 141 9.62 -0.03 -13.41
CA LYS A 141 9.60 0.89 -14.55
C LYS A 141 8.74 2.11 -14.20
N ASN A 142 9.13 3.28 -14.70
CA ASN A 142 8.39 4.53 -14.53
C ASN A 142 7.85 4.80 -13.11
N ALA A 143 8.70 4.60 -12.11
CA ALA A 143 8.32 4.95 -10.75
C ALA A 143 8.12 6.47 -10.65
N LYS A 144 6.97 6.91 -10.14
CA LYS A 144 6.67 8.32 -9.91
C LYS A 144 7.05 8.74 -8.50
N TYR A 145 6.73 7.89 -7.52
CA TYR A 145 6.95 8.20 -6.11
C TYR A 145 7.46 6.99 -5.35
N VAL A 146 8.33 7.24 -4.39
CA VAL A 146 8.75 6.24 -3.39
C VAL A 146 8.31 6.75 -2.02
N VAL A 147 7.59 5.90 -1.29
CA VAL A 147 7.06 6.20 0.03
C VAL A 147 7.64 5.22 1.03
N LEU A 148 8.25 5.74 2.10
CA LEU A 148 8.70 4.97 3.24
C LEU A 148 7.73 5.15 4.40
N LEU A 149 7.21 4.04 4.89
CA LEU A 149 6.31 3.96 6.02
C LEU A 149 7.02 3.27 7.19
N PRO A 150 7.42 4.01 8.24
CA PRO A 150 8.09 3.43 9.40
C PRO A 150 7.08 2.85 10.39
N PHE A 151 7.33 1.62 10.84
CA PHE A 151 6.58 0.93 11.88
C PHE A 151 7.52 0.56 13.02
N ALA A 152 7.10 0.81 14.26
CA ALA A 152 7.93 0.44 15.40
C ALA A 152 8.07 -1.08 15.49
N GLU A 153 9.32 -1.53 15.56
CA GLU A 153 9.72 -2.92 15.75
C GLU A 153 9.23 -3.43 17.11
N GLN A 154 8.86 -4.70 17.17
CA GLN A 154 8.04 -5.22 18.27
C GLN A 154 8.77 -5.18 19.60
N THR A 155 8.18 -4.49 20.57
CA THR A 155 8.56 -4.63 21.97
C THR A 155 7.37 -5.14 22.78
N ASN A 156 7.55 -6.36 23.30
CA ASN A 156 6.83 -7.03 24.39
C ASN A 156 5.32 -7.32 24.24
N ASN A 157 4.46 -6.39 23.81
CA ASN A 157 3.00 -6.63 23.78
C ASN A 157 2.52 -7.53 22.63
N PHE A 158 3.29 -7.63 21.55
CA PHE A 158 3.01 -8.49 20.39
C PHE A 158 4.00 -9.67 20.27
N ALA A 159 5.02 -9.71 21.13
CA ALA A 159 6.09 -10.71 21.08
C ALA A 159 5.55 -12.13 21.34
N SER A 160 4.53 -12.27 22.21
CA SER A 160 3.84 -13.54 22.45
C SER A 160 2.94 -13.96 21.28
N ALA A 161 2.46 -13.01 20.49
CA ALA A 161 1.50 -13.21 19.40
C ALA A 161 2.17 -13.66 18.09
N THR A 162 3.51 -13.52 17.97
CA THR A 162 4.32 -13.89 16.78
C THR A 162 3.85 -13.26 15.46
N VAL A 163 3.03 -12.20 15.52
CA VAL A 163 2.42 -11.53 14.36
C VAL A 163 2.86 -10.08 14.31
N GLN A 164 2.99 -9.52 13.11
CA GLN A 164 3.41 -8.13 12.94
C GLN A 164 2.29 -7.16 13.32
N ARG A 165 2.64 -5.94 13.76
CA ARG A 165 1.65 -4.92 14.15
C ARG A 165 0.62 -4.64 13.05
N PHE A 166 1.07 -4.47 11.80
CA PHE A 166 0.17 -4.27 10.66
C PHE A 166 -0.72 -5.47 10.32
N GLN A 167 -0.44 -6.64 10.88
CA GLN A 167 -1.25 -7.85 10.70
C GLN A 167 -2.20 -8.07 11.88
N SER A 168 -2.04 -7.31 12.97
CA SER A 168 -2.86 -7.43 14.17
C SER A 168 -4.21 -6.74 13.97
N PRO A 169 -5.34 -7.40 14.28
CA PRO A 169 -6.65 -6.75 14.27
C PRO A 169 -6.88 -5.83 15.49
N PHE A 170 -5.96 -5.81 16.44
CA PHE A 170 -6.01 -4.98 17.66
C PHE A 170 -4.98 -3.84 17.65
N ASP A 171 -4.20 -3.71 16.58
CA ASP A 171 -3.29 -2.58 16.37
C ASP A 171 -3.91 -1.63 15.35
N SER A 172 -3.63 -0.34 15.47
CA SER A 172 -4.09 0.66 14.51
C SER A 172 -3.22 0.71 13.25
N SER A 173 -2.01 0.13 13.28
CA SER A 173 -1.23 -0.18 12.07
C SER A 173 -1.98 -1.23 11.23
N PRO A 174 -1.98 -1.14 9.88
CA PRO A 174 -1.17 -0.26 9.04
C PRO A 174 -1.71 1.17 8.88
N TYR A 175 -2.90 1.47 9.39
CA TYR A 175 -3.50 2.80 9.24
C TYR A 175 -2.74 3.89 10.00
N THR A 176 -1.99 3.50 11.04
CA THR A 176 -1.06 4.39 11.76
C THR A 176 0.39 3.91 11.63
N LEU A 177 1.32 4.85 11.55
CA LEU A 177 2.76 4.64 11.50
C LEU A 177 3.39 4.84 12.89
N GLN A 178 4.71 4.63 13.00
CA GLN A 178 5.43 4.88 14.25
C GLN A 178 5.35 6.37 14.65
N PRO A 179 4.70 6.70 15.79
CA PRO A 179 4.63 8.07 16.27
C PRO A 179 6.03 8.62 16.55
N GLY A 180 6.33 9.82 16.05
CA GLY A 180 7.63 10.47 16.31
C GLY A 180 8.84 9.77 15.69
N SER A 181 8.66 8.93 14.66
CA SER A 181 9.77 8.29 13.93
C SER A 181 10.77 9.31 13.37
N SER A 182 11.96 9.43 13.98
CA SER A 182 12.96 10.40 13.52
C SER A 182 13.93 9.73 12.53
N ILE A 183 13.60 9.80 11.25
CA ILE A 183 14.47 9.37 10.15
C ILE A 183 15.27 10.57 9.64
N ARG A 184 16.59 10.47 9.76
CA ARG A 184 17.58 11.47 9.37
C ARG A 184 18.34 11.06 8.13
N ASN A 185 18.94 12.02 7.44
CA ASN A 185 19.68 11.80 6.20
C ASN A 185 18.91 10.94 5.17
N PHE A 186 17.60 11.19 5.02
CA PHE A 186 16.77 10.40 4.13
C PHE A 186 17.16 10.66 2.68
N ASN A 187 17.35 9.59 1.90
CA ASN A 187 17.54 9.70 0.47
C ASN A 187 17.02 8.46 -0.26
N VAL A 188 16.63 8.66 -1.51
CA VAL A 188 16.23 7.61 -2.44
C VAL A 188 17.16 7.69 -3.64
N ARG A 189 17.62 6.56 -4.13
CA ARG A 189 18.48 6.45 -5.30
C ARG A 189 17.81 5.57 -6.35
N ILE A 190 17.78 6.08 -7.58
CA ILE A 190 17.31 5.37 -8.76
C ILE A 190 18.55 5.05 -9.61
N GLY A 191 18.86 3.76 -9.76
CA GLY A 191 20.10 3.33 -10.41
C GLY A 191 21.33 3.91 -9.72
N SER A 192 22.01 4.87 -10.36
CA SER A 192 23.19 5.55 -9.80
C SER A 192 22.96 6.99 -9.33
N THR A 193 21.73 7.49 -9.45
CA THR A 193 21.42 8.91 -9.22
C THR A 193 20.57 9.06 -7.96
N GLN A 194 20.98 9.98 -7.08
CA GLN A 194 20.23 10.31 -5.87
C GLN A 194 19.10 11.31 -6.20
N VAL A 195 17.93 11.14 -5.58
CA VAL A 195 16.78 12.05 -5.72
C VAL A 195 17.09 13.38 -5.07
N PHE A 196 17.63 13.35 -3.85
CA PHE A 196 18.07 14.56 -3.16
C PHE A 196 19.58 14.71 -3.34
N ASN A 197 20.00 15.83 -3.95
CA ASN A 197 21.42 16.16 -4.14
C ASN A 197 22.20 16.22 -2.82
N ILE A 198 21.51 16.61 -1.74
CA ILE A 198 22.04 16.62 -0.38
C ILE A 198 21.03 15.87 0.50
N SER A 199 21.53 14.88 1.24
CA SER A 199 20.70 14.15 2.20
C SER A 199 20.35 15.09 3.35
N HIS A 200 19.08 15.12 3.74
CA HIS A 200 18.58 16.03 4.76
C HIS A 200 17.68 15.29 5.75
N ASP A 201 17.43 15.93 6.89
CA ASP A 201 16.50 15.44 7.89
C ASP A 201 15.07 15.70 7.41
N TYR A 202 14.29 14.64 7.28
CA TYR A 202 12.95 14.74 6.71
C TYR A 202 11.97 15.26 7.76
N ASP A 203 11.52 16.49 7.57
CA ASP A 203 10.57 17.17 8.44
C ASP A 203 9.22 17.39 7.74
N PHE A 204 8.29 18.06 8.44
CA PHE A 204 6.96 18.32 7.91
C PHE A 204 6.98 19.32 6.75
N HIS A 205 7.93 20.25 6.72
CA HIS A 205 8.03 21.20 5.62
C HIS A 205 8.44 20.48 4.32
N HIS A 206 9.40 19.55 4.41
CA HIS A 206 9.79 18.71 3.28
C HIS A 206 8.64 17.80 2.84
N PHE A 207 7.90 17.20 3.79
CA PHE A 207 6.69 16.43 3.48
C PHE A 207 5.68 17.26 2.67
N THR A 208 5.35 18.47 3.14
CA THR A 208 4.40 19.36 2.47
C THR A 208 4.91 19.76 1.09
N ASN A 209 6.19 20.10 0.95
CA ASN A 209 6.77 20.46 -0.35
C ASN A 209 6.74 19.31 -1.36
N GLU A 210 6.89 18.05 -0.91
CA GLU A 210 6.76 16.88 -1.78
C GLU A 210 5.30 16.59 -2.11
N ILE A 211 4.40 16.56 -1.12
CA ILE A 211 2.96 16.31 -1.31
C ILE A 211 2.31 17.37 -2.20
N ALA A 212 2.67 18.64 -2.01
CA ALA A 212 2.09 19.75 -2.77
C ALA A 212 2.39 19.64 -4.27
N LYS A 213 3.43 18.91 -4.68
CA LYS A 213 3.71 18.63 -6.10
C LYS A 213 2.89 17.46 -6.63
N ILE A 214 2.47 16.53 -5.78
CA ILE A 214 1.78 15.30 -6.19
C ILE A 214 0.36 15.68 -6.61
N SER A 215 0.01 15.36 -7.86
CA SER A 215 -1.33 15.60 -8.42
C SER A 215 -1.82 17.06 -8.30
N ALA A 216 -0.91 18.03 -8.19
CA ALA A 216 -1.29 19.43 -8.18
C ALA A 216 -1.60 19.92 -9.60
N ILE A 217 -2.75 20.58 -9.74
CA ILE A 217 -3.28 21.05 -11.03
C ILE A 217 -2.29 22.00 -11.73
N ASN A 218 -1.54 22.78 -10.95
CA ASN A 218 -0.55 23.73 -11.46
C ASN A 218 0.82 23.57 -10.77
N GLY A 219 1.17 22.37 -10.29
CA GLY A 219 2.46 22.15 -9.60
C GLY A 219 2.69 23.11 -8.43
N ASP A 220 1.64 23.35 -7.65
CA ASP A 220 1.66 24.24 -6.47
C ASP A 220 1.86 25.74 -6.75
N LEU A 221 1.65 26.21 -7.99
CA LEU A 221 1.78 27.63 -8.34
C LEU A 221 0.65 28.52 -7.78
N ILE A 222 -0.47 27.92 -7.36
CA ILE A 222 -1.61 28.64 -6.78
C ILE A 222 -1.85 28.08 -5.36
N PRO A 223 -1.64 28.89 -4.30
CA PRO A 223 -1.69 28.42 -2.91
C PRO A 223 -3.10 28.05 -2.41
N GLU A 224 -4.14 28.33 -3.20
CA GLU A 224 -5.53 27.98 -2.87
C GLU A 224 -5.91 26.57 -3.36
N LEU A 225 -5.11 25.97 -4.25
CA LEU A 225 -5.39 24.67 -4.88
C LEU A 225 -4.39 23.58 -4.45
N VAL A 226 -3.85 23.72 -3.25
CA VAL A 226 -2.78 22.86 -2.73
C VAL A 226 -3.32 21.55 -2.17
N ASN A 227 -2.55 20.48 -2.38
CA ASN A 227 -2.82 19.17 -1.80
C ASN A 227 -2.14 19.08 -0.43
N GLY A 228 -2.79 18.47 0.56
CA GLY A 228 -2.21 18.32 1.90
C GLY A 228 -3.25 18.35 3.01
N LEU A 229 -4.02 17.27 3.16
CA LEU A 229 -5.03 17.13 4.21
C LEU A 229 -4.45 16.82 5.61
N LEU A 230 -3.16 16.51 5.69
CA LEU A 230 -2.49 16.17 6.93
C LEU A 230 -1.83 17.42 7.53
N ASP A 231 -2.32 17.83 8.69
CA ASP A 231 -1.67 18.84 9.51
C ASP A 231 -0.42 18.29 10.21
N TYR A 232 0.42 19.19 10.73
CA TYR A 232 1.68 18.83 11.39
C TYR A 232 1.49 17.80 12.50
N GLN A 233 0.45 17.94 13.32
CA GLN A 233 0.25 17.08 14.47
C GLN A 233 -0.17 15.67 14.03
N THR A 234 -1.12 15.56 13.11
CA THR A 234 -1.54 14.25 12.57
C THR A 234 -0.41 13.57 11.82
N TRP A 235 0.36 14.31 11.02
CA TRP A 235 1.53 13.76 10.34
C TRP A 235 2.59 13.29 11.34
N SER A 236 2.97 14.12 12.32
CA SER A 236 4.07 13.80 13.25
C SER A 236 3.74 12.64 14.20
N LEU A 237 2.49 12.56 14.67
CA LEU A 237 2.06 11.60 15.69
C LEU A 237 1.39 10.35 15.13
N THR A 238 0.78 10.42 13.94
CA THR A 238 -0.03 9.30 13.41
C THR A 238 0.49 8.78 12.08
N ASN A 239 0.78 9.66 11.13
CA ASN A 239 1.06 9.31 9.72
C ASN A 239 2.41 9.86 9.26
N ARG A 240 3.48 9.55 9.99
CA ARG A 240 4.83 10.03 9.70
C ARG A 240 5.48 9.29 8.53
N MET A 241 4.91 9.47 7.35
CA MET A 241 5.40 8.92 6.10
C MET A 241 6.46 9.85 5.49
N LEU A 242 7.44 9.25 4.82
CA LEU A 242 8.46 9.97 4.05
C LEU A 242 8.22 9.69 2.57
N ILE A 243 8.23 10.74 1.75
CA ILE A 243 7.93 10.67 0.32
C ILE A 243 9.06 11.30 -0.48
N ALA A 244 9.42 10.68 -1.60
CA ALA A 244 10.33 11.25 -2.58
C ALA A 244 9.70 11.17 -3.98
N ASP A 245 9.60 12.31 -4.67
CA ASP A 245 9.32 12.39 -6.11
C ASP A 245 10.52 11.87 -6.92
N VAL A 246 10.35 10.70 -7.52
CA VAL A 246 11.37 10.05 -8.36
C VAL A 246 11.09 10.18 -9.85
N SER A 247 9.96 10.81 -10.23
CA SER A 247 9.47 10.88 -11.61
C SER A 247 10.46 11.53 -12.59
N ARG A 248 11.39 12.35 -12.08
CA ARG A 248 12.41 13.06 -12.86
C ARG A 248 13.64 12.21 -13.17
N LEU A 249 13.84 11.12 -12.43
CA LEU A 249 14.99 10.23 -12.55
C LEU A 249 14.65 8.91 -13.25
N THR A 250 13.36 8.63 -13.41
CA THR A 250 12.90 7.38 -14.00
C THR A 250 12.59 7.51 -15.47
N GLU A 251 12.96 6.49 -16.23
CA GLU A 251 12.56 6.35 -17.62
C GLU A 251 11.36 5.41 -17.76
N ARG A 252 10.51 5.70 -18.74
CA ARG A 252 9.24 4.99 -18.97
C ARG A 252 9.42 3.48 -19.18
N ASP A 253 10.31 3.11 -20.10
CA ASP A 253 10.41 1.72 -20.56
C ASP A 253 11.53 0.92 -19.89
N VAL A 254 12.35 1.57 -19.05
CA VAL A 254 13.55 0.98 -18.46
C VAL A 254 13.31 0.60 -17.00
N PRO A 255 13.42 -0.69 -16.63
CA PRO A 255 13.39 -1.09 -15.23
C PRO A 255 14.62 -0.55 -14.51
N GLN A 256 14.42 0.16 -13.41
CA GLN A 256 15.52 0.69 -12.61
C GLN A 256 15.48 0.16 -11.18
N ALA A 257 16.67 -0.07 -10.63
CA ALA A 257 16.84 -0.46 -9.24
C ALA A 257 16.59 0.76 -8.34
N ILE A 258 15.88 0.54 -7.22
CA ILE A 258 15.56 1.58 -6.25
C ILE A 258 16.20 1.21 -4.92
N GLN A 259 16.95 2.17 -4.38
CA GLN A 259 17.58 2.09 -3.06
C GLN A 259 17.05 3.20 -2.17
N ILE A 260 16.84 2.90 -0.89
CA ILE A 260 16.37 3.84 0.10
C ILE A 260 17.31 3.78 1.30
N GLN A 261 17.86 4.93 1.68
CA GLN A 261 18.83 5.05 2.74
C GLN A 261 18.43 6.12 3.76
N GLY A 262 18.92 5.97 4.97
CA GLY A 262 18.71 6.94 6.04
C GLY A 262 19.28 6.46 7.36
N THR A 263 18.94 7.18 8.43
CA THR A 263 19.37 6.88 9.80
C THR A 263 18.20 7.01 10.75
N ASN A 264 17.85 5.93 11.45
CA ASN A 264 16.89 5.99 12.55
C ASN A 264 17.58 6.62 13.77
N ALA A 265 17.18 7.83 14.12
CA ALA A 265 17.72 8.55 15.28
C ALA A 265 17.13 8.07 16.61
N GLY A 266 16.00 7.37 16.58
CA GLY A 266 15.27 6.95 17.77
C GLY A 266 15.88 5.71 18.45
N CYS A 267 15.55 5.56 19.74
CA CYS A 267 15.91 4.38 20.54
C CYS A 267 15.09 3.12 20.23
N GLN A 268 13.98 3.32 19.51
CA GLN A 268 13.06 2.28 19.09
C GLN A 268 13.44 1.82 17.67
N GLY A 269 13.69 0.53 17.50
CA GLY A 269 13.91 -0.10 16.21
C GLY A 269 12.69 0.05 15.30
N VAL A 270 12.93 0.09 13.99
CA VAL A 270 11.91 0.36 12.97
C VAL A 270 11.93 -0.74 11.91
N ASN A 271 10.75 -1.31 11.64
CA ASN A 271 10.45 -2.05 10.42
C ASN A 271 9.87 -1.08 9.38
N MET A 272 10.17 -1.29 8.10
CA MET A 272 9.80 -0.33 7.06
C MET A 272 9.01 -1.02 5.95
N LEU A 273 7.87 -0.44 5.59
CA LEU A 273 7.16 -0.76 4.35
C LEU A 273 7.53 0.30 3.32
N ILE A 274 8.06 -0.15 2.19
CA ILE A 274 8.34 0.72 1.06
C ILE A 274 7.25 0.51 0.03
N LEU A 275 6.61 1.59 -0.38
CA LEU A 275 5.67 1.63 -1.49
C LEU A 275 6.33 2.37 -2.65
N VAL A 276 6.33 1.76 -3.83
CA VAL A 276 6.75 2.38 -5.07
C VAL A 276 5.52 2.54 -5.95
N ILE A 277 5.17 3.77 -6.21
CA ILE A 277 4.05 4.12 -7.07
C ILE A 277 4.60 4.27 -8.49
N SER A 278 4.08 3.46 -9.41
CA SER A 278 4.44 3.49 -10.84
C SER A 278 3.21 3.81 -11.67
N GLU A 279 3.38 4.58 -12.74
CA GLU A 279 2.27 4.83 -13.67
C GLU A 279 2.20 3.67 -14.68
N GLN A 280 0.99 3.17 -14.89
CA GLN A 280 0.67 2.07 -15.81
C GLN A 280 -0.33 2.58 -16.86
N GLU A 281 -0.22 2.06 -18.07
CA GLU A 281 -1.07 2.38 -19.21
C GLU A 281 -1.76 1.12 -19.73
N LEU A 282 -3.08 1.18 -19.82
CA LEU A 282 -3.90 0.10 -20.34
C LEU A 282 -4.74 0.63 -21.51
N THR A 283 -4.66 -0.06 -22.65
CA THR A 283 -5.51 0.20 -23.80
C THR A 283 -6.43 -0.98 -24.02
N PHE A 284 -7.73 -0.72 -24.09
CA PHE A 284 -8.75 -1.75 -24.30
C PHE A 284 -9.85 -1.29 -25.25
N ASP A 285 -10.48 -2.25 -25.90
CA ASP A 285 -11.66 -2.04 -26.73
C ASP A 285 -12.92 -2.15 -25.86
N ARG A 286 -13.72 -1.09 -25.84
CA ARG A 286 -14.95 -0.99 -25.07
C ARG A 286 -16.09 -1.85 -25.64
N LEU A 287 -16.06 -2.18 -26.93
CA LEU A 287 -17.06 -3.00 -27.59
C LEU A 287 -16.82 -4.49 -27.36
N THR A 288 -15.57 -4.95 -27.33
CA THR A 288 -15.23 -6.38 -27.18
C THR A 288 -14.75 -6.75 -25.78
N GLY A 289 -14.30 -5.77 -25.00
CA GLY A 289 -13.67 -5.99 -23.70
C GLY A 289 -12.23 -6.49 -23.80
N GLU A 290 -11.64 -6.54 -25.00
CA GLU A 290 -10.27 -7.03 -25.23
C GLU A 290 -9.23 -5.99 -24.81
N VAL A 291 -8.20 -6.45 -24.10
CA VAL A 291 -7.02 -5.64 -23.80
C VAL A 291 -6.11 -5.65 -25.02
N LEU A 292 -5.93 -4.49 -25.63
CA LEU A 292 -5.13 -4.30 -26.84
C LEU A 292 -3.65 -4.08 -26.52
N ASP A 293 -3.37 -3.36 -25.43
CA ASP A 293 -2.01 -3.09 -24.98
C ASP A 293 -1.97 -2.87 -23.47
N PHE A 294 -0.89 -3.34 -22.84
CA PHE A 294 -0.58 -3.08 -21.44
C PHE A 294 0.90 -2.76 -21.32
N THR A 295 1.18 -1.50 -21.03
CA THR A 295 2.55 -1.02 -20.82
C THR A 295 2.63 -0.34 -19.47
N THR A 296 3.79 -0.45 -18.83
CA THR A 296 4.19 0.56 -17.84
C THR A 296 4.22 1.91 -18.57
N ALA A 297 3.36 2.84 -18.14
CA ALA A 297 3.30 4.20 -18.70
C ALA A 297 4.62 4.93 -18.44
#